data_AF-A0A495WDN5-F1
#
_entry.id   AF-A0A495WDN5-F1
#
_cell.length_a   1.000
_cell.length_b   1.000
_cell.length_c   1.000
_cell.angle_alpha   90.00
_cell.angle_beta   90.00
_cell.angle_gamma   90.00
#
_symmetry.space_group_name_H-M   'P 1'
#
loop_
_entity.id
_entity.type
_entity.pdbx_description
1 polymer ?
#
loop_
_entity_poly.entity_id
_entity_poly.type
_entity_poly.pdbx_seq_one_letter_code
_entity_poly.pdbx_strand_id
1 'polypeptide(L)'
;MNKHILNAFLLGTIILSCNGFTSCNDDVDELKSRMSVVEIAIDDIKSQLQNALVTGASITKVEQKDDGSWNITLSNGQTIEIKNQAGGGSNISVVVTDTNAVITIDGQEYILPLGASVSSLVYVPETLDGIVEIGNDGAVVKFLVRPSLNNLDGAEFSIAESHAVTRAGDGEQFKVNGQATLDNGFISVPLKALNVEAGNHYAISLQMNMRGTVIGSNYFNVHIAEDFSFIGEQIGGYEIKSEYNPASLDENYSEMTVNGVTLLKNLNFKDFFSQLPENAEFRIAGIDQQPVGDAQNKYTLLANSLQKDGTWAFAERPGTSFNSNQDRPGFLFNIVSNDVVKAKIYLKIIDELADVDFNAGLKQAEAEWGGREKSLSLGAQTIDIQATFTNYESDYTIIHSGKDDFFAKWSSIAISTPNEDNIIYCDGTKLVLGDLGAEYAAKSRGIYWFYRGFAIYVPETLAVEDGKYIGTNGKSYAGGEGYDYDLWLGSYSEYINNPTTFYDPVSSWNFKIDEQTGVITLPETYTGYGFRIGVGAGYEYAYGVKKIGEADQFGLFFFNRRLAPEGATMPAPKE
;
A
#
# COMPACT_ATOMS: atom_id res chain seq x y z
N MET A 1 9.47 72.15 4.56
CA MET A 1 8.53 71.52 3.62
C MET A 1 9.28 71.22 2.33
N ASN A 2 9.45 69.94 1.99
CA ASN A 2 10.33 69.51 0.90
C ASN A 2 9.58 69.65 -0.44
N LYS A 3 10.20 70.30 -1.43
CA LYS A 3 9.57 70.83 -2.66
C LYS A 3 9.00 69.78 -3.63
N HIS A 4 9.09 68.48 -3.28
CA HIS A 4 8.67 67.39 -4.15
C HIS A 4 7.19 66.97 -4.01
N ILE A 5 6.51 67.34 -2.91
CA ILE A 5 5.11 66.93 -2.68
C ILE A 5 4.10 67.90 -3.36
N LEU A 6 4.48 69.16 -3.57
CA LEU A 6 3.59 70.16 -4.18
C LEU A 6 3.37 69.93 -5.69
N ASN A 7 4.34 69.30 -6.38
CA ASN A 7 4.27 69.10 -7.83
C ASN A 7 3.41 67.90 -8.26
N ALA A 8 3.12 66.95 -7.36
CA ALA A 8 2.25 65.81 -7.67
C ALA A 8 0.75 66.16 -7.64
N PHE A 9 0.38 67.26 -6.98
CA PHE A 9 -1.00 67.74 -6.89
C PHE A 9 -1.48 68.55 -8.11
N LEU A 10 -0.58 68.89 -9.06
CA LEU A 10 -0.90 69.79 -10.17
C LEU A 10 -1.38 69.07 -11.45
N LEU A 11 -1.39 67.73 -11.51
CA LEU A 11 -1.65 66.99 -12.77
C LEU A 11 -2.74 65.89 -12.72
N GLY A 12 -3.47 65.73 -11.62
CA GLY A 12 -4.59 64.78 -11.52
C GLY A 12 -5.92 65.47 -11.25
N THR A 13 -6.71 65.71 -12.29
CA THR A 13 -8.00 66.42 -12.28
C THR A 13 -8.99 65.84 -11.26
N ILE A 14 -9.37 66.66 -10.29
CA ILE A 14 -10.48 66.45 -9.37
C ILE A 14 -11.81 66.67 -10.12
N ILE A 15 -12.72 65.70 -10.12
CA ILE A 15 -14.14 65.95 -10.38
C ILE A 15 -14.81 66.23 -9.02
N LEU A 16 -15.05 67.51 -8.73
CA LEU A 16 -15.90 67.98 -7.65
C LEU A 16 -17.28 68.31 -8.22
N SER A 17 -18.34 67.72 -7.67
CA SER A 17 -19.68 68.30 -7.76
C SER A 17 -19.91 69.19 -6.53
N CYS A 18 -20.37 70.40 -6.84
CA CYS A 18 -20.45 71.63 -6.04
C CYS A 18 -20.92 71.49 -4.57
N ASN A 19 -20.12 72.04 -3.65
CA ASN A 19 -20.50 73.21 -2.85
C ASN A 19 -19.25 73.87 -2.21
N GLY A 20 -18.95 75.10 -2.67
CA GLY A 20 -18.20 76.16 -1.98
C GLY A 20 -16.80 75.86 -1.41
N PHE A 21 -15.75 76.33 -2.08
CA PHE A 21 -14.45 76.55 -1.44
C PHE A 21 -14.48 77.79 -0.54
N THR A 22 -14.12 77.62 0.74
CA THR A 22 -13.74 78.68 1.68
C THR A 22 -12.28 78.47 2.09
N SER A 23 -11.55 79.57 2.33
CA SER A 23 -10.09 79.69 2.21
C SER A 23 -9.23 79.03 3.30
N CYS A 24 -8.20 78.30 2.84
CA CYS A 24 -6.79 78.26 3.28
C CYS A 24 -6.43 78.63 4.74
N ASN A 25 -6.35 77.62 5.62
CA ASN A 25 -5.21 77.31 6.51
C ASN A 25 -5.53 76.09 7.41
N ASP A 26 -6.81 75.93 7.79
CA ASP A 26 -7.24 74.85 8.68
C ASP A 26 -7.15 73.46 8.03
N ASP A 27 -7.37 73.37 6.71
CA ASP A 27 -7.31 72.11 5.95
C ASP A 27 -5.89 71.49 5.95
N VAL A 28 -4.82 72.28 6.04
CA VAL A 28 -3.44 71.77 5.98
C VAL A 28 -3.02 71.16 7.32
N ASP A 29 -3.42 71.78 8.44
CA ASP A 29 -3.14 71.23 9.76
C ASP A 29 -4.05 70.03 10.07
N GLU A 30 -5.28 70.02 9.56
CA GLU A 30 -6.14 68.84 9.55
C GLU A 30 -5.52 67.69 8.73
N LEU A 31 -4.99 67.98 7.53
CA LEU A 31 -4.29 67.00 6.70
C LEU A 31 -3.01 66.46 7.37
N LYS A 32 -2.22 67.31 8.06
CA LYS A 32 -1.05 66.86 8.83
C LYS A 32 -1.45 65.99 10.02
N SER A 33 -2.50 66.37 10.74
CA SER A 33 -3.01 65.57 11.85
C SER A 33 -3.48 64.21 11.36
N ARG A 34 -4.21 64.16 10.24
CA ARG A 34 -4.65 62.91 9.62
C ARG A 34 -3.47 62.07 9.15
N MET A 35 -2.45 62.66 8.53
CA MET A 35 -1.22 61.96 8.12
C MET A 35 -0.48 61.35 9.32
N SER A 36 -0.33 62.09 10.42
CA SER A 36 0.35 61.58 11.64
C SER A 36 -0.38 60.40 12.30
N VAL A 37 -1.71 60.39 12.25
CA VAL A 37 -2.53 59.27 12.76
C VAL A 37 -2.34 58.02 11.90
N VAL A 38 -2.16 58.20 10.59
CA VAL A 38 -1.88 57.10 9.65
C VAL A 38 -0.49 56.52 9.87
N GLU A 39 0.54 57.37 10.05
CA GLU A 39 1.91 56.93 10.35
C GLU A 39 1.98 56.08 11.64
N ILE A 40 1.32 56.53 12.71
CA ILE A 40 1.27 55.80 13.99
C ILE A 40 0.60 54.43 13.84
N ALA A 41 -0.51 54.36 13.10
CA ALA A 41 -1.23 53.10 12.89
C ALA A 41 -0.39 52.08 12.08
N ILE A 42 0.43 52.56 11.15
CA ILE A 42 1.33 51.71 10.35
C ILE A 42 2.49 51.20 11.20
N ASP A 43 3.08 52.05 12.04
CA ASP A 43 4.17 51.65 12.94
C ASP A 43 3.70 50.61 13.98
N ASP A 44 2.46 50.72 14.47
CA ASP A 44 1.83 49.73 15.34
C ASP A 44 1.66 48.38 14.63
N ILE A 45 1.15 48.36 13.39
CA ILE A 45 1.04 47.13 12.59
C ILE A 45 2.42 46.51 12.35
N LYS A 46 3.44 47.31 12.00
CA LYS A 46 4.82 46.82 11.82
C LYS A 46 5.36 46.20 13.11
N SER A 47 5.12 46.83 14.26
CA SER A 47 5.54 46.31 15.57
C SER A 47 4.84 44.99 15.91
N GLN A 48 3.53 44.88 15.66
CA GLN A 48 2.77 43.66 15.88
C GLN A 48 3.24 42.52 14.97
N LEU A 49 3.53 42.80 13.69
CA LEU A 49 4.08 41.81 12.75
C LEU A 49 5.50 41.38 13.14
N GLN A 50 6.36 42.32 13.56
CA GLN A 50 7.69 41.99 14.08
C GLN A 50 7.61 41.13 15.34
N ASN A 51 6.70 41.45 16.27
CA ASN A 51 6.49 40.66 17.46
C ASN A 51 5.97 39.26 17.12
N ALA A 52 5.07 39.13 16.15
CA ALA A 52 4.60 37.83 15.66
C ALA A 52 5.75 36.98 15.08
N LEU A 53 6.68 37.60 14.34
CA LEU A 53 7.88 36.93 13.82
C LEU A 53 8.85 36.52 14.93
N VAL A 54 9.09 37.38 15.91
CA VAL A 54 9.99 37.10 17.05
C VAL A 54 9.42 36.03 17.97
N THR A 55 8.10 36.06 18.22
CA THR A 55 7.39 35.06 19.05
C THR A 55 7.09 33.77 18.29
N GLY A 56 7.31 33.75 16.97
CA GLY A 56 7.07 32.58 16.13
C GLY A 56 5.59 32.22 16.05
N ALA A 57 4.69 33.19 16.04
CA ALA A 57 3.26 32.96 15.89
C ALA A 57 2.92 32.60 14.42
N SER A 58 2.03 31.63 14.20
CA SER A 58 1.50 31.32 12.87
C SER A 58 0.10 31.88 12.70
N ILE A 59 -0.37 31.99 11.46
CA ILE A 59 -1.71 32.46 11.14
C ILE A 59 -2.69 31.29 11.24
N THR A 60 -3.65 31.40 12.14
CA THR A 60 -4.73 30.42 12.32
C THR A 60 -5.96 30.78 11.50
N LYS A 61 -6.14 32.07 11.18
CA LYS A 61 -7.26 32.56 10.38
C LYS A 61 -6.90 33.86 9.67
N VAL A 62 -7.32 33.97 8.41
CA VAL A 62 -7.29 35.23 7.64
C VAL A 62 -8.70 35.54 7.16
N GLU A 63 -9.23 36.71 7.53
CA GLU A 63 -10.54 37.18 7.08
C GLU A 63 -10.40 38.53 6.40
N GLN A 64 -10.77 38.60 5.12
CA GLN A 64 -10.98 39.88 4.44
C GLN A 64 -12.41 40.36 4.75
N LYS A 65 -12.54 41.58 5.25
CA LYS A 65 -13.84 42.23 5.49
C LYS A 65 -14.34 42.90 4.21
N ASP A 66 -15.65 43.15 4.17
CA ASP A 66 -16.33 43.77 3.03
C ASP A 66 -15.82 45.18 2.68
N ASP A 67 -15.20 45.87 3.65
CA ASP A 67 -14.57 47.19 3.47
C ASP A 67 -13.12 47.10 2.92
N GLY A 68 -12.64 45.89 2.62
CA GLY A 68 -11.30 45.63 2.09
C GLY A 68 -10.20 45.54 3.16
N SER A 69 -10.53 45.71 4.45
CA SER A 69 -9.60 45.45 5.56
C SER A 69 -9.40 43.96 5.82
N TRP A 70 -8.32 43.60 6.50
CA TRP A 70 -7.98 42.23 6.86
C TRP A 70 -7.90 42.05 8.38
N ASN A 71 -8.46 40.97 8.89
CA ASN A 71 -8.17 40.45 10.22
C ASN A 71 -7.29 39.21 10.09
N ILE A 72 -6.10 39.25 10.70
CA ILE A 72 -5.17 38.13 10.76
C ILE A 72 -5.10 37.64 12.20
N THR A 73 -5.68 36.48 12.47
CA THR A 73 -5.63 35.83 13.79
C THR A 73 -4.42 34.92 13.87
N LEU A 74 -3.65 35.07 14.93
CA LEU A 74 -2.42 34.35 15.19
C LEU A 74 -2.64 33.18 16.17
N SER A 75 -1.72 32.21 16.17
CA SER A 75 -1.75 31.01 17.03
C SER A 75 -1.66 31.32 18.52
N ASN A 76 -1.13 32.49 18.88
CA ASN A 76 -1.06 32.99 20.26
C ASN A 76 -2.35 33.72 20.70
N GLY A 77 -3.40 33.74 19.88
CA GLY A 77 -4.68 34.38 20.17
C GLY A 77 -4.74 35.88 19.84
N GLN A 78 -3.63 36.51 19.45
CA GLN A 78 -3.62 37.90 18.99
C GLN A 78 -4.30 38.01 17.62
N THR A 79 -5.03 39.11 17.40
CA THR A 79 -5.57 39.46 16.07
C THR A 79 -4.98 40.78 15.61
N ILE A 80 -4.35 40.79 14.44
CA ILE A 80 -3.82 41.97 13.78
C ILE A 80 -4.85 42.47 12.77
N GLU A 81 -5.33 43.70 12.95
CA GLU A 81 -6.25 44.34 12.00
C GLU A 81 -5.45 45.23 11.02
N ILE A 82 -5.57 44.95 9.73
CA ILE A 82 -4.95 45.73 8.65
C ILE A 82 -6.05 46.46 7.89
N LYS A 83 -6.18 47.77 8.10
CA LYS A 83 -7.21 48.58 7.43
C LYS A 83 -6.72 49.05 6.07
N ASN A 84 -7.56 48.86 5.03
CA ASN A 84 -7.28 49.40 3.71
C ASN A 84 -7.64 50.89 3.70
N GLN A 85 -6.63 51.76 3.72
CA GLN A 85 -6.87 53.19 3.76
C GLN A 85 -7.14 53.72 2.34
N ALA A 86 -8.42 53.90 2.02
CA ALA A 86 -8.85 54.64 0.84
C ALA A 86 -8.45 56.12 0.97
N GLY A 87 -7.23 56.44 0.55
CA GLY A 87 -6.74 57.83 0.47
C GLY A 87 -5.29 58.03 0.88
N GLY A 88 -4.35 57.54 0.04
CA GLY A 88 -3.00 58.07 -0.12
C GLY A 88 -2.07 58.07 1.10
N GLY A 89 -1.16 57.09 1.16
CA GLY A 89 0.02 57.15 2.03
C GLY A 89 0.95 55.95 1.95
N SER A 90 0.41 54.73 2.11
CA SER A 90 1.23 53.52 2.24
C SER A 90 0.68 52.34 1.44
N ASN A 91 1.55 51.69 0.69
CA ASN A 91 1.24 50.47 -0.04
C ASN A 91 1.27 49.30 0.93
N ILE A 92 0.11 48.97 1.51
CA ILE A 92 -0.09 47.72 2.25
C ILE A 92 -0.72 46.69 1.33
N SER A 93 -0.08 45.54 1.14
CA SER A 93 -0.65 44.41 0.42
C SER A 93 -0.56 43.14 1.25
N VAL A 94 -1.61 42.33 1.21
CA VAL A 94 -1.65 41.00 1.84
C VAL A 94 -1.86 39.98 0.73
N VAL A 95 -0.90 39.08 0.55
CA VAL A 95 -0.99 37.96 -0.38
C VAL A 95 -0.99 36.68 0.44
N VAL A 96 -2.09 35.93 0.38
CA VAL A 96 -2.22 34.64 1.05
C VAL A 96 -1.96 33.53 0.03
N THR A 97 -1.03 32.63 0.35
CA THR A 97 -0.78 31.39 -0.39
C THR A 97 -1.31 30.20 0.40
N ASP A 98 -1.16 28.99 -0.15
CA ASP A 98 -1.53 27.74 0.52
C ASP A 98 -0.76 27.49 1.82
N THR A 99 0.40 28.16 2.01
CA THR A 99 1.33 27.89 3.12
C THR A 99 1.73 29.13 3.93
N ASN A 100 1.60 30.34 3.40
CA ASN A 100 2.05 31.57 4.06
C ASN A 100 1.18 32.79 3.70
N ALA A 101 1.14 33.80 4.57
CA ALA A 101 0.69 35.14 4.20
C ALA A 101 1.91 36.05 4.11
N VAL A 102 2.04 36.73 2.98
CA VAL A 102 3.03 37.77 2.73
C VAL A 102 2.34 39.12 2.90
N ILE A 103 2.74 39.85 3.93
CA ILE A 103 2.21 41.18 4.24
C ILE A 103 3.31 42.18 3.90
N THR A 104 3.08 42.99 2.88
CA THR A 104 4.03 44.02 2.44
C THR A 104 3.56 45.36 2.94
N ILE A 105 4.42 46.11 3.65
CA ILE A 105 4.14 47.47 4.11
C ILE A 105 5.29 48.36 3.68
N ASP A 106 5.01 49.38 2.85
CA ASP A 106 6.02 50.31 2.31
C ASP A 106 7.21 49.60 1.62
N GLY A 107 6.95 48.44 1.00
CA GLY A 107 7.96 47.62 0.31
C GLY A 107 8.74 46.66 1.22
N GLN A 108 8.51 46.65 2.54
CA GLN A 108 9.07 45.64 3.44
C GLN A 108 8.10 44.46 3.57
N GLU A 109 8.60 43.24 3.36
CA GLU A 109 7.80 42.01 3.47
C GLU A 109 7.89 41.38 4.86
N TYR A 110 6.73 40.95 5.36
CA TYR A 110 6.56 40.16 6.58
C TYR A 110 5.87 38.85 6.19
N ILE A 111 6.57 37.73 6.32
CA ILE A 111 6.09 36.41 5.87
C ILE A 111 5.73 35.58 7.10
N LEU A 112 4.45 35.21 7.24
CA LEU A 112 3.95 34.41 8.36
C LEU A 112 3.32 33.10 7.83
N PRO A 113 3.63 31.92 8.40
CA PRO A 113 3.07 30.65 7.94
C PRO A 113 1.58 30.49 8.28
N LEU A 114 0.82 29.82 7.41
CA LEU A 114 -0.58 29.44 7.64
C LEU A 114 -0.68 28.06 8.29
N GLY A 115 -1.57 27.93 9.27
CA GLY A 115 -1.92 26.66 9.91
C GLY A 115 -1.10 26.31 11.15
N ALA A 116 -1.50 25.21 11.80
CA ALA A 116 -0.87 24.65 13.01
C ALA A 116 0.43 23.87 12.71
N SER A 117 0.97 23.97 11.50
CA SER A 117 2.14 23.21 11.08
C SER A 117 3.39 23.74 11.76
N VAL A 118 3.90 22.98 12.72
CA VAL A 118 5.22 23.16 13.30
C VAL A 118 6.27 23.10 12.18
N SER A 119 7.15 24.10 12.13
CA SER A 119 8.20 24.21 11.13
C SER A 119 9.60 23.90 11.67
N SER A 120 9.79 23.91 13.00
CA SER A 120 11.07 23.59 13.61
C SER A 120 10.95 22.99 15.01
N LEU A 121 11.87 22.07 15.31
CA LEU A 121 12.12 21.53 16.63
C LEU A 121 13.58 21.85 17.00
N VAL A 122 13.83 22.57 18.09
CA VAL A 122 15.18 23.04 18.44
C VAL A 122 15.54 22.56 19.83
N TYR A 123 16.64 21.82 19.97
CA TYR A 123 17.15 21.38 21.27
C TYR A 123 17.50 22.60 22.14
N VAL A 124 17.12 22.51 23.41
CA VAL A 124 17.35 23.54 24.43
C VAL A 124 18.34 22.97 25.45
N PRO A 125 19.60 23.43 25.44
CA PRO A 125 20.61 23.02 26.41
C PRO A 125 20.16 23.27 27.85
N GLU A 126 20.24 22.25 28.70
CA GLU A 126 20.00 22.39 30.14
C GLU A 126 21.25 22.75 30.93
N THR A 127 22.43 22.47 30.37
CA THR A 127 23.76 22.72 30.96
C THR A 127 24.53 23.75 30.15
N LEU A 128 25.58 24.33 30.77
CA LEU A 128 26.39 25.38 30.16
C LEU A 128 27.26 24.88 29.00
N ASP A 129 27.66 23.60 29.03
CA ASP A 129 28.38 22.90 27.97
C ASP A 129 27.43 22.33 26.90
N GLY A 130 26.13 22.27 27.19
CA GLY A 130 25.08 21.74 26.33
C GLY A 130 25.12 20.23 26.12
N ILE A 131 25.83 19.50 26.97
CA ILE A 131 25.92 18.04 26.94
C ILE A 131 24.85 17.44 27.85
N VAL A 132 24.07 16.49 27.32
CA VAL A 132 23.10 15.72 28.12
C VAL A 132 23.78 14.51 28.73
N GLU A 133 23.72 14.38 30.04
CA GLU A 133 24.14 13.17 30.75
C GLU A 133 23.05 12.10 30.71
N ILE A 134 23.36 10.92 30.17
CA ILE A 134 22.44 9.78 30.14
C ILE A 134 23.01 8.63 30.99
N GLY A 135 22.31 8.31 32.07
CA GLY A 135 22.60 7.15 32.92
C GLY A 135 21.64 5.98 32.68
N ASN A 136 21.66 5.00 33.59
CA ASN A 136 20.83 3.80 33.50
C ASN A 136 19.31 4.08 33.50
N ASP A 137 18.87 5.17 34.15
CA ASP A 137 17.47 5.60 34.20
C ASP A 137 17.04 6.42 32.96
N GLY A 138 17.97 6.72 32.04
CA GLY A 138 17.76 7.60 30.91
C GLY A 138 17.94 9.08 31.26
N ALA A 139 17.40 9.96 30.42
CA ALA A 139 17.42 11.41 30.60
C ALA A 139 16.15 12.05 30.02
N VAL A 140 15.84 13.28 30.41
CA VAL A 140 14.78 14.08 29.77
C VAL A 140 15.46 15.24 29.06
N VAL A 141 15.18 15.38 27.76
CA VAL A 141 15.71 16.49 26.94
C VAL A 141 14.59 17.43 26.57
N LYS A 142 14.91 18.72 26.43
CA LYS A 142 13.94 19.76 26.10
C LYS A 142 14.14 20.28 24.69
N PHE A 143 13.02 20.53 24.02
CA PHE A 143 12.98 21.14 22.71
C PHE A 143 12.03 22.32 22.68
N LEU A 144 12.46 23.40 22.04
CA LEU A 144 11.60 24.51 21.66
C LEU A 144 10.95 24.19 20.31
N VAL A 145 9.63 24.21 20.29
CA VAL A 145 8.85 24.00 19.06
C VAL A 145 8.42 25.34 18.48
N ARG A 146 8.59 25.54 17.17
CA ARG A 146 8.12 26.77 16.49
C ARG A 146 7.31 26.44 15.23
N PRO A 147 6.13 27.08 15.03
CA PRO A 147 5.38 27.86 16.01
C PRO A 147 5.09 27.10 17.32
N SER A 148 4.84 27.82 18.42
CA SER A 148 4.56 27.21 19.73
C SER A 148 3.31 26.33 19.67
N LEU A 149 3.38 25.14 20.24
CA LEU A 149 2.25 24.22 20.34
C LEU A 149 1.42 24.50 21.60
N ASN A 150 0.13 24.17 21.51
CA ASN A 150 -0.81 24.19 22.65
C ASN A 150 -1.06 22.80 23.26
N ASN A 151 -0.82 21.72 22.49
CA ASN A 151 -0.86 20.32 22.95
C ASN A 151 0.01 19.42 22.05
N LEU A 152 0.12 18.14 22.41
CA LEU A 152 0.87 17.10 21.66
C LEU A 152 -0.04 16.02 21.06
N ASP A 153 -1.33 16.32 20.84
CA ASP A 153 -2.29 15.31 20.39
C ASP A 153 -1.96 14.80 18.98
N GLY A 154 -1.62 13.52 18.88
CA GLY A 154 -1.18 12.87 17.65
C GLY A 154 0.29 13.14 17.29
N ALA A 155 1.10 13.57 18.26
CA ALA A 155 2.54 13.67 18.13
C ALA A 155 3.22 12.34 18.47
N GLU A 156 4.10 11.88 17.60
CA GLU A 156 4.98 10.74 17.84
C GLU A 156 6.43 11.21 17.82
N PHE A 157 7.25 10.70 18.74
CA PHE A 157 8.65 11.06 18.85
C PHE A 157 9.53 9.83 18.67
N SER A 158 10.57 9.95 17.87
CA SER A 158 11.58 8.91 17.65
C SER A 158 12.97 9.52 17.55
N ILE A 159 14.01 8.71 17.70
CA ILE A 159 15.37 9.11 17.34
C ILE A 159 15.44 9.14 15.81
N ALA A 160 15.88 10.25 15.24
CA ALA A 160 16.07 10.39 13.80
C ALA A 160 17.41 9.80 13.38
N GLU A 161 18.46 10.17 14.11
CA GLU A 161 19.82 9.71 13.88
C GLU A 161 20.62 9.76 15.19
N SER A 162 21.54 8.81 15.35
CA SER A 162 22.61 8.88 16.34
C SER A 162 23.91 8.39 15.72
N HIS A 163 25.01 9.05 16.05
CA HIS A 163 26.34 8.54 15.73
C HIS A 163 27.32 8.83 16.85
N ALA A 164 28.21 7.88 17.10
CA ALA A 164 29.35 8.11 17.95
C ALA A 164 30.26 9.15 17.28
N VAL A 165 30.86 10.05 18.07
CA VAL A 165 31.84 11.02 17.57
C VAL A 165 33.05 10.31 16.90
N THR A 166 33.24 9.02 17.23
CA THR A 166 34.05 8.05 16.49
C THR A 166 33.20 6.81 16.18
N ARG A 167 32.84 6.61 14.90
CA ARG A 167 32.07 5.50 14.27
C ARG A 167 31.44 4.44 15.20
N ALA A 168 30.10 4.38 15.21
CA ALA A 168 29.28 3.43 15.96
C ALA A 168 29.22 2.02 15.33
N GLY A 169 29.03 1.00 16.18
CA GLY A 169 28.66 -0.38 15.79
C GLY A 169 27.14 -0.59 15.64
N ASP A 170 26.75 -1.76 15.14
CA ASP A 170 25.38 -2.12 14.72
C ASP A 170 24.36 -2.20 15.88
N GLY A 171 23.17 -1.61 15.70
CA GLY A 171 22.02 -1.69 16.62
C GLY A 171 21.39 -0.34 16.98
N GLU A 172 20.14 -0.34 17.49
CA GLU A 172 19.50 0.89 17.99
C GLU A 172 20.24 1.35 19.27
N GLN A 173 20.75 2.58 19.24
CA GLN A 173 21.62 3.13 20.29
C GLN A 173 20.82 3.89 21.35
N PHE A 174 19.75 4.55 20.93
CA PHE A 174 18.90 5.39 21.76
C PHE A 174 17.45 5.25 21.33
N LYS A 175 16.52 5.46 22.26
CA LYS A 175 15.09 5.55 21.95
C LYS A 175 14.39 6.57 22.82
N VAL A 176 13.21 6.99 22.40
CA VAL A 176 12.25 7.70 23.25
C VAL A 176 11.58 6.69 24.18
N ASN A 177 11.69 6.90 25.49
CA ASN A 177 11.24 5.94 26.51
C ASN A 177 10.28 6.58 27.52
N GLY A 178 9.07 6.86 27.06
CA GLY A 178 8.00 7.44 27.87
C GLY A 178 7.17 8.44 27.08
N GLN A 179 6.21 9.06 27.76
CA GLN A 179 5.35 10.09 27.18
C GLN A 179 6.09 11.44 27.16
N ALA A 180 6.11 12.08 25.99
CA ALA A 180 6.56 13.46 25.90
C ALA A 180 5.53 14.39 26.56
N THR A 181 6.00 15.49 27.14
CA THR A 181 5.14 16.49 27.80
C THR A 181 5.41 17.87 27.21
N LEU A 182 4.39 18.73 27.25
CA LEU A 182 4.48 20.10 26.77
C LEU A 182 4.21 21.05 27.94
N ASP A 183 5.17 21.93 28.23
CA ASP A 183 5.02 23.00 29.21
C ASP A 183 5.59 24.31 28.65
N ASN A 184 4.79 25.38 28.68
CA ASN A 184 5.19 26.72 28.26
C ASN A 184 5.90 26.79 26.89
N GLY A 185 5.46 25.99 25.91
CA GLY A 185 6.04 25.94 24.56
C GLY A 185 7.30 25.07 24.42
N PHE A 186 7.72 24.39 25.49
CA PHE A 186 8.81 23.43 25.49
C PHE A 186 8.29 22.00 25.55
N ILE A 187 8.82 21.15 24.69
CA ILE A 187 8.55 19.72 24.68
C ILE A 187 9.66 19.03 25.47
N SER A 188 9.29 18.34 26.54
CA SER A 188 10.17 17.45 27.30
C SER A 188 10.02 16.02 26.81
N VAL A 189 11.09 15.43 26.32
CA VAL A 189 11.11 14.09 25.73
C VAL A 189 12.03 13.18 26.55
N PRO A 190 11.50 12.09 27.14
CA PRO A 190 12.31 11.11 27.85
C PRO A 190 13.08 10.23 26.86
N LEU A 191 14.39 10.14 27.03
CA LEU A 191 15.31 9.33 26.24
C LEU A 191 15.95 8.24 27.10
N LYS A 192 16.26 7.12 26.46
CA LYS A 192 17.01 6.02 27.07
C LYS A 192 18.12 5.56 26.14
N ALA A 193 19.30 5.33 26.72
CA ALA A 193 20.43 4.69 26.07
C ALA A 193 20.26 3.16 26.05
N LEU A 194 20.71 2.52 24.98
CA LEU A 194 20.65 1.07 24.76
C LEU A 194 22.06 0.54 24.44
N ASN A 195 22.36 0.21 23.19
CA ASN A 195 23.63 -0.39 22.76
C ASN A 195 24.74 0.65 22.57
N VAL A 196 25.05 1.38 23.64
CA VAL A 196 26.11 2.40 23.68
C VAL A 196 27.17 2.05 24.71
N GLU A 197 28.37 2.57 24.50
CA GLU A 197 29.49 2.37 25.39
C GLU A 197 29.45 3.40 26.53
N ALA A 198 29.67 2.93 27.76
CA ALA A 198 29.82 3.80 28.93
C ALA A 198 31.00 4.77 28.76
N GLY A 199 30.86 6.00 29.23
CA GLY A 199 31.88 7.06 29.11
C GLY A 199 31.99 7.69 27.71
N ASN A 200 31.29 7.19 26.70
CA ASN A 200 31.37 7.74 25.34
C ASN A 200 30.43 8.92 25.10
N HIS A 201 30.71 9.65 24.02
CA HIS A 201 29.91 10.78 23.56
C HIS A 201 29.25 10.47 22.20
N TYR A 202 28.00 10.91 22.06
CA TYR A 202 27.21 10.72 20.85
C TYR A 202 26.55 12.04 20.44
N ALA A 203 26.39 12.25 19.14
CA ALA A 203 25.51 13.28 18.61
C ALA A 203 24.18 12.64 18.22
N ILE A 204 23.08 13.20 18.70
CA ILE A 204 21.73 12.67 18.49
C ILE A 204 20.84 13.76 17.88
N SER A 205 19.93 13.38 17.00
CA SER A 205 18.79 14.22 16.59
C SER A 205 17.47 13.48 16.82
N LEU A 206 16.45 14.24 17.22
CA LEU A 206 15.09 13.75 17.45
C LEU A 206 14.23 14.04 16.22
N GLN A 207 13.27 13.15 15.94
CA GLN A 207 12.21 13.38 14.99
C GLN A 207 10.86 13.45 15.72
N MET A 208 10.05 14.44 15.37
CA MET A 208 8.64 14.52 15.74
C MET A 208 7.78 14.31 14.49
N ASN A 209 6.91 13.32 14.49
CA ASN A 209 5.82 13.19 13.52
C ASN A 209 4.56 13.80 14.13
N MET A 210 4.07 14.89 13.55
CA MET A 210 2.84 15.54 13.96
C MET A 210 1.83 15.41 12.83
N ARG A 211 0.84 14.51 13.00
CA ARG A 211 -0.26 14.30 12.03
C ARG A 211 0.22 14.11 10.59
N GLY A 212 1.29 13.33 10.40
CA GLY A 212 1.87 13.02 9.10
C GLY A 212 2.96 14.00 8.62
N THR A 213 3.23 15.08 9.36
CA THR A 213 4.35 15.99 9.08
C THR A 213 5.55 15.60 9.94
N VAL A 214 6.66 15.27 9.28
CA VAL A 214 7.92 14.89 9.93
C VAL A 214 8.80 16.12 10.13
N ILE A 215 9.18 16.40 11.38
CA ILE A 215 10.03 17.53 11.78
C ILE A 215 11.24 17.00 12.55
N GLY A 216 12.44 17.22 12.03
CA GLY A 216 13.69 16.88 12.71
C GLY A 216 14.17 18.00 13.64
N SER A 217 14.88 17.63 14.70
CA SER A 217 15.62 18.56 15.54
C SER A 217 17.01 18.86 15.00
N ASN A 218 17.65 19.92 15.49
CA ASN A 218 19.10 20.00 15.40
C ASN A 218 19.76 18.90 16.26
N TYR A 219 21.02 18.61 15.95
CA TYR A 219 21.84 17.73 16.75
C TYR A 219 22.10 18.31 18.14
N PHE A 220 22.15 17.42 19.13
CA PHE A 220 22.60 17.68 20.48
C PHE A 220 23.56 16.59 20.93
N ASN A 221 24.47 16.95 21.84
CA ASN A 221 25.50 16.03 22.31
C ASN A 221 25.04 15.36 23.60
N VAL A 222 25.33 14.08 23.72
CA VAL A 222 25.10 13.31 24.94
C VAL A 222 26.40 12.67 25.40
N HIS A 223 26.58 12.60 26.72
CA HIS A 223 27.59 11.79 27.37
C HIS A 223 26.90 10.62 28.09
N ILE A 224 27.47 9.43 27.94
CA ILE A 224 26.98 8.23 28.62
C ILE A 224 27.74 8.09 29.93
N ALA A 225 27.01 7.94 31.03
CA ALA A 225 27.61 7.78 32.34
C ALA A 225 28.61 6.61 32.38
N GLU A 226 29.69 6.77 33.14
CA GLU A 226 30.77 5.76 33.28
C GLU A 226 30.28 4.42 33.87
N ASP A 227 29.20 4.46 34.66
CA ASP A 227 28.56 3.30 35.28
C ASP A 227 27.35 2.78 34.48
N PHE A 228 27.15 3.27 33.25
CA PHE A 228 26.08 2.79 32.38
C PHE A 228 26.27 1.31 32.02
N SER A 229 25.20 0.54 32.13
CA SER A 229 25.16 -0.85 31.73
C SER A 229 23.81 -1.19 31.11
N PHE A 230 23.84 -1.68 29.88
CA PHE A 230 22.66 -2.19 29.19
C PHE A 230 22.90 -3.64 28.75
N ILE A 231 21.95 -4.50 29.11
CA ILE A 231 21.94 -5.89 28.67
C ILE A 231 20.84 -6.02 27.62
N GLY A 232 21.22 -6.01 26.34
CA GLY A 232 20.27 -6.09 25.23
C GLY A 232 19.62 -7.47 25.06
N GLU A 233 20.25 -8.53 25.57
CA GLU A 233 19.76 -9.90 25.48
C GLU A 233 19.91 -10.63 26.83
N GLN A 234 18.80 -11.20 27.30
CA GLN A 234 18.77 -12.07 28.48
C GLN A 234 17.67 -13.10 28.27
N ILE A 235 18.01 -14.17 27.55
CA ILE A 235 17.07 -15.20 27.14
C ILE A 235 16.50 -15.95 28.37
N GLY A 236 15.18 -16.13 28.39
CA GLY A 236 14.46 -16.85 29.45
C GLY A 236 13.17 -16.16 29.87
N GLY A 237 12.43 -16.81 30.77
CA GLY A 237 11.15 -16.30 31.29
C GLY A 237 9.95 -16.53 30.37
N TYR A 238 10.07 -17.43 29.38
CA TYR A 238 8.98 -17.85 28.50
C TYR A 238 8.92 -19.38 28.41
N GLU A 239 7.75 -19.92 28.07
CA GLU A 239 7.55 -21.32 27.76
C GLU A 239 6.54 -21.46 26.62
N ILE A 240 6.95 -22.08 25.51
CA ILE A 240 6.08 -22.36 24.36
C ILE A 240 5.26 -23.60 24.68
N LYS A 241 3.95 -23.58 24.41
CA LYS A 241 3.09 -24.75 24.62
C LYS A 241 3.54 -25.93 23.76
N SER A 242 3.48 -27.14 24.33
CA SER A 242 3.97 -28.36 23.68
C SER A 242 3.29 -28.69 22.35
N GLU A 243 2.05 -28.23 22.13
CA GLU A 243 1.30 -28.41 20.87
C GLU A 243 1.96 -27.75 19.65
N TYR A 244 2.84 -26.76 19.87
CA TYR A 244 3.61 -26.10 18.81
C TYR A 244 4.99 -26.72 18.60
N ASN A 245 5.23 -27.94 19.11
CA ASN A 245 6.47 -28.70 18.95
C ASN A 245 7.75 -27.87 19.17
N PRO A 246 7.91 -27.24 20.34
CA PRO A 246 9.05 -26.37 20.56
C PRO A 246 10.36 -27.15 20.62
N ALA A 247 11.42 -26.59 20.03
CA ALA A 247 12.77 -27.10 20.17
C ALA A 247 13.76 -25.97 20.44
N SER A 248 14.79 -26.28 21.25
CA SER A 248 15.91 -25.37 21.48
C SER A 248 16.96 -25.59 20.40
N LEU A 249 17.54 -24.49 19.93
CA LEU A 249 18.58 -24.46 18.92
C LEU A 249 19.83 -23.79 19.50
N ASP A 250 20.94 -23.88 18.78
CA ASP A 250 22.19 -23.20 19.15
C ASP A 250 21.99 -21.68 19.30
N GLU A 251 22.92 -21.00 19.98
CA GLU A 251 22.96 -19.55 20.15
C GLU A 251 21.69 -18.94 20.79
N ASN A 252 21.04 -19.72 21.66
CA ASN A 252 19.83 -19.36 22.39
C ASN A 252 18.62 -19.07 21.49
N TYR A 253 18.57 -19.67 20.30
CA TYR A 253 17.36 -19.67 19.48
C TYR A 253 16.41 -20.79 19.93
N SER A 254 15.13 -20.61 19.64
CA SER A 254 14.14 -21.67 19.68
C SER A 254 13.44 -21.75 18.34
N GLU A 255 12.76 -22.86 18.10
CA GLU A 255 11.79 -23.00 17.03
C GLU A 255 10.45 -23.46 17.58
N MET A 256 9.40 -23.15 16.83
CA MET A 256 8.06 -23.66 17.01
C MET A 256 7.42 -23.88 15.64
N THR A 257 6.39 -24.73 15.61
CA THR A 257 5.66 -25.06 14.40
C THR A 257 4.18 -24.73 14.59
N VAL A 258 3.58 -24.07 13.58
CA VAL A 258 2.16 -23.70 13.59
C VAL A 258 1.51 -24.14 12.27
N ASN A 259 0.31 -24.69 12.33
CA ASN A 259 -0.48 -24.97 11.13
C ASN A 259 -0.75 -23.68 10.37
N GLY A 260 -0.59 -23.72 9.06
CA GLY A 260 -0.72 -22.56 8.20
C GLY A 260 -2.10 -21.95 8.31
N VAL A 261 -3.14 -22.79 8.29
CA VAL A 261 -4.53 -22.34 8.42
C VAL A 261 -4.78 -21.54 9.71
N THR A 262 -4.08 -21.86 10.80
CA THR A 262 -4.17 -21.11 12.06
C THR A 262 -3.65 -19.69 11.89
N LEU A 263 -2.51 -19.49 11.22
CA LEU A 263 -1.92 -18.16 10.96
C LEU A 263 -2.72 -17.30 9.98
N LEU A 264 -3.67 -17.89 9.25
CA LEU A 264 -4.58 -17.14 8.38
C LEU A 264 -5.76 -16.53 9.14
N LYS A 265 -5.99 -16.96 10.39
CA LYS A 265 -7.02 -16.43 11.28
C LYS A 265 -6.47 -15.28 12.10
N ASN A 266 -7.37 -14.45 12.62
CA ASN A 266 -6.99 -13.46 13.64
C ASN A 266 -6.64 -14.20 14.93
N LEU A 267 -5.40 -14.08 15.39
CA LEU A 267 -4.92 -14.71 16.62
C LEU A 267 -4.01 -13.78 17.41
N ASN A 268 -3.68 -14.20 18.63
CA ASN A 268 -2.67 -13.51 19.42
C ASN A 268 -1.50 -14.46 19.72
N PHE A 269 -0.27 -14.04 19.43
CA PHE A 269 0.94 -14.82 19.67
C PHE A 269 1.11 -15.19 21.15
N LYS A 270 0.52 -14.44 22.08
CA LYS A 270 0.48 -14.81 23.51
C LYS A 270 -0.13 -16.19 23.73
N ASP A 271 -1.08 -16.59 22.89
CA ASP A 271 -1.77 -17.88 23.00
C ASP A 271 -0.85 -19.05 22.69
N PHE A 272 0.33 -18.83 22.10
CA PHE A 272 1.33 -19.88 21.87
C PHE A 272 2.13 -20.26 23.12
N PHE A 273 2.01 -19.49 24.20
CA PHE A 273 2.87 -19.62 25.38
C PHE A 273 2.06 -19.99 26.63
N SER A 274 2.63 -20.84 27.49
CA SER A 274 2.14 -21.08 28.86
C SER A 274 2.71 -20.09 29.86
N GLN A 275 3.87 -19.51 29.53
CA GLN A 275 4.56 -18.51 30.33
C GLN A 275 5.15 -17.43 29.43
N LEU A 276 5.04 -16.18 29.85
CA LEU A 276 5.68 -15.01 29.23
C LEU A 276 6.30 -14.10 30.29
N PRO A 277 7.34 -13.33 29.95
CA PRO A 277 7.85 -12.30 30.83
C PRO A 277 6.80 -11.21 31.03
N GLU A 278 6.87 -10.50 32.15
CA GLU A 278 6.03 -9.33 32.40
C GLU A 278 6.29 -8.25 31.32
N ASN A 279 5.25 -7.56 30.87
CA ASN A 279 5.32 -6.57 29.78
C ASN A 279 5.94 -7.11 28.48
N ALA A 280 5.68 -8.39 28.15
CA ALA A 280 6.11 -8.99 26.89
C ALA A 280 5.54 -8.23 25.68
N GLU A 281 6.44 -7.76 24.82
CA GLU A 281 6.16 -7.25 23.49
C GLU A 281 6.68 -8.23 22.43
N PHE A 282 5.95 -8.35 21.32
CA PHE A 282 6.29 -9.19 20.19
C PHE A 282 6.79 -8.32 19.03
N ARG A 283 7.85 -8.77 18.35
CA ARG A 283 8.35 -8.10 17.14
C ARG A 283 8.93 -9.09 16.16
N ILE A 284 8.71 -8.88 14.87
CA ILE A 284 9.50 -9.57 13.84
C ILE A 284 10.96 -9.12 13.97
N ALA A 285 11.88 -10.07 13.98
CA ALA A 285 13.30 -9.77 14.08
C ALA A 285 13.78 -9.00 12.85
N GLY A 286 14.85 -8.20 12.98
CA GLY A 286 15.32 -7.34 11.89
C GLY A 286 15.58 -8.11 10.59
N ILE A 287 15.47 -7.45 9.44
CA ILE A 287 15.60 -8.10 8.12
C ILE A 287 16.90 -8.90 8.00
N ASP A 288 18.02 -8.37 8.49
CA ASP A 288 19.34 -9.03 8.43
C ASP A 288 19.46 -10.25 9.38
N GLN A 289 18.50 -10.41 10.29
CA GLN A 289 18.39 -11.55 11.20
C GLN A 289 17.42 -12.63 10.68
N GLN A 290 16.64 -12.31 9.64
CA GLN A 290 15.72 -13.28 9.06
C GLN A 290 16.47 -14.36 8.27
N PRO A 291 15.92 -15.58 8.18
CA PRO A 291 16.42 -16.58 7.24
C PRO A 291 16.52 -16.02 5.83
N VAL A 292 17.67 -16.27 5.18
CA VAL A 292 17.90 -15.84 3.79
C VAL A 292 16.84 -16.45 2.87
N GLY A 293 16.25 -15.61 2.02
CA GLY A 293 15.20 -16.01 1.07
C GLY A 293 13.86 -15.34 1.37
N ASP A 294 12.80 -16.13 1.43
CA ASP A 294 11.42 -15.65 1.47
C ASP A 294 11.12 -14.74 2.67
N ALA A 295 11.62 -15.06 3.86
CA ALA A 295 11.40 -14.25 5.06
C ALA A 295 12.01 -12.84 4.94
N GLN A 296 13.18 -12.71 4.31
CA GLN A 296 13.79 -11.41 3.98
C GLN A 296 13.03 -10.69 2.87
N ASN A 297 12.72 -11.39 1.77
CA ASN A 297 12.04 -10.83 0.60
C ASN A 297 10.65 -10.26 0.94
N LYS A 298 10.00 -10.83 1.96
CA LYS A 298 8.65 -10.47 2.42
C LYS A 298 8.66 -9.89 3.85
N TYR A 299 9.80 -9.35 4.30
CA TYR A 299 9.94 -8.79 5.65
C TYR A 299 8.85 -7.77 6.00
N THR A 300 8.56 -6.82 5.11
CA THR A 300 7.53 -5.79 5.35
C THR A 300 6.15 -6.38 5.61
N LEU A 301 5.78 -7.46 4.93
CA LEU A 301 4.53 -8.17 5.19
C LEU A 301 4.52 -8.73 6.61
N LEU A 302 5.57 -9.46 7.00
CA LEU A 302 5.70 -10.03 8.34
C LEU A 302 5.64 -8.94 9.41
N ALA A 303 6.46 -7.88 9.26
CA ALA A 303 6.56 -6.78 10.21
C ALA A 303 5.23 -6.06 10.42
N ASN A 304 4.45 -5.88 9.34
CA ASN A 304 3.13 -5.27 9.43
C ASN A 304 2.05 -6.23 9.97
N SER A 305 2.31 -7.54 9.95
CA SER A 305 1.34 -8.55 10.39
C SER A 305 1.35 -8.78 11.90
N LEU A 306 2.45 -8.47 12.60
CA LEU A 306 2.60 -8.68 14.05
C LEU A 306 2.64 -7.36 14.81
N GLN A 307 1.62 -7.14 15.65
CA GLN A 307 1.58 -6.00 16.57
C GLN A 307 2.33 -6.31 17.86
N LYS A 308 2.77 -5.26 18.56
CA LYS A 308 3.55 -5.37 19.82
C LYS A 308 2.82 -6.17 20.91
N ASP A 309 1.50 -6.09 20.95
CA ASP A 309 0.67 -6.80 21.92
C ASP A 309 0.48 -8.29 21.59
N GLY A 310 1.09 -8.78 20.51
CA GLY A 310 1.00 -10.15 20.00
C GLY A 310 -0.11 -10.36 18.97
N THR A 311 -0.95 -9.36 18.70
CA THR A 311 -2.03 -9.51 17.71
C THR A 311 -1.44 -9.76 16.33
N TRP A 312 -1.94 -10.79 15.65
CA TRP A 312 -1.48 -11.23 14.35
C TRP A 312 -2.60 -11.27 13.33
N ALA A 313 -2.34 -10.69 12.16
CA ALA A 313 -3.14 -10.88 10.96
C ALA A 313 -2.33 -10.51 9.71
N PHE A 314 -2.35 -11.37 8.69
CA PHE A 314 -1.81 -10.99 7.38
C PHE A 314 -2.68 -9.90 6.74
N ALA A 315 -2.07 -8.81 6.27
CA ALA A 315 -2.79 -7.79 5.51
C ALA A 315 -3.19 -8.30 4.11
N GLU A 316 -2.25 -8.96 3.44
CA GLU A 316 -2.36 -9.49 2.08
C GLU A 316 -1.90 -10.96 2.01
N ARG A 317 -2.02 -11.58 0.83
CA ARG A 317 -1.56 -12.95 0.60
C ARG A 317 -0.04 -13.05 0.77
N PRO A 318 0.49 -13.99 1.59
CA PRO A 318 1.94 -14.15 1.74
C PRO A 318 2.62 -14.73 0.50
N GLY A 319 1.99 -15.71 -0.15
CA GLY A 319 2.49 -16.40 -1.34
C GLY A 319 3.67 -17.34 -1.09
N THR A 320 4.03 -17.56 0.17
CA THR A 320 5.08 -18.48 0.63
C THR A 320 4.82 -18.85 2.09
N SER A 321 5.18 -20.07 2.48
CA SER A 321 5.22 -20.53 3.88
C SER A 321 6.49 -20.11 4.62
N PHE A 322 7.41 -19.38 3.95
CA PHE A 322 8.71 -18.94 4.45
C PHE A 322 9.69 -20.09 4.77
N ASN A 323 9.37 -21.32 4.37
CA ASN A 323 10.17 -22.51 4.66
C ASN A 323 11.28 -22.81 3.63
N SER A 324 11.54 -21.91 2.68
CA SER A 324 12.49 -22.15 1.58
C SER A 324 13.93 -22.33 2.06
N ASN A 325 14.28 -21.77 3.22
CA ASN A 325 15.59 -21.92 3.82
C ASN A 325 15.72 -23.29 4.50
N GLN A 326 16.69 -24.09 4.07
CA GLN A 326 16.87 -25.47 4.57
C GLN A 326 17.39 -25.54 5.99
N ASP A 327 18.23 -24.58 6.39
CA ASP A 327 18.86 -24.57 7.72
C ASP A 327 17.94 -23.97 8.78
N ARG A 328 17.15 -22.96 8.39
CA ARG A 328 16.26 -22.18 9.25
C ARG A 328 14.92 -21.92 8.56
N PRO A 329 14.03 -22.92 8.45
CA PRO A 329 12.73 -22.73 7.83
C PRO A 329 11.83 -21.81 8.68
N GLY A 330 10.98 -21.02 8.00
CA GLY A 330 10.04 -20.11 8.64
C GLY A 330 10.57 -18.68 8.74
N PHE A 331 10.08 -17.93 9.72
CA PHE A 331 10.53 -16.56 9.99
C PHE A 331 10.84 -16.36 11.48
N LEU A 332 11.72 -15.42 11.77
CA LEU A 332 12.19 -15.12 13.12
C LEU A 332 11.37 -13.99 13.76
N PHE A 333 10.87 -14.23 14.97
CA PHE A 333 10.33 -13.19 15.82
C PHE A 333 10.97 -13.22 17.21
N ASN A 334 10.94 -12.08 17.88
CA ASN A 334 11.51 -11.90 19.20
C ASN A 334 10.41 -11.56 20.20
N ILE A 335 10.59 -12.05 21.44
CA ILE A 335 9.88 -11.53 22.61
C ILE A 335 10.82 -10.57 23.32
N VAL A 336 10.33 -9.37 23.60
CA VAL A 336 11.07 -8.31 24.28
C VAL A 336 10.33 -7.97 25.57
N SER A 337 11.06 -7.72 26.64
CA SER A 337 10.50 -7.17 27.87
C SER A 337 11.45 -6.11 28.40
N ASN A 338 10.94 -4.90 28.60
CA ASN A 338 11.71 -3.75 29.08
C ASN A 338 13.00 -3.50 28.25
N ASP A 339 12.89 -3.59 26.91
CA ASP A 339 13.97 -3.44 25.93
C ASP A 339 15.00 -4.56 25.85
N VAL A 340 14.82 -5.61 26.65
CA VAL A 340 15.70 -6.78 26.66
C VAL A 340 15.05 -7.90 25.85
N VAL A 341 15.79 -8.49 24.90
CA VAL A 341 15.36 -9.68 24.20
C VAL A 341 15.30 -10.86 25.18
N LYS A 342 14.11 -11.44 25.32
CA LYS A 342 13.81 -12.58 26.21
C LYS A 342 13.67 -13.89 25.45
N ALA A 343 13.31 -13.84 24.17
CA ALA A 343 13.24 -15.01 23.29
C ALA A 343 13.56 -14.63 21.85
N LYS A 344 14.18 -15.57 21.11
CA LYS A 344 14.41 -15.52 19.66
C LYS A 344 13.85 -16.81 19.07
N ILE A 345 12.74 -16.73 18.33
CA ILE A 345 11.94 -17.90 17.96
C ILE A 345 11.70 -17.94 16.44
N TYR A 346 12.15 -19.00 15.80
CA TYR A 346 11.77 -19.32 14.43
C TYR A 346 10.38 -19.96 14.43
N LEU A 347 9.44 -19.36 13.71
CA LEU A 347 8.11 -19.90 13.50
C LEU A 347 8.05 -20.58 12.14
N LYS A 348 8.04 -21.92 12.15
CA LYS A 348 7.83 -22.74 10.97
C LYS A 348 6.33 -22.89 10.69
N ILE A 349 5.94 -22.59 9.46
CA ILE A 349 4.55 -22.76 9.01
C ILE A 349 4.39 -24.17 8.43
N ILE A 350 3.45 -24.97 8.91
CA ILE A 350 3.03 -26.15 8.16
C ILE A 350 2.14 -25.65 7.03
N ASP A 351 2.52 -25.85 5.78
CA ASP A 351 1.60 -25.66 4.66
C ASP A 351 0.91 -27.00 4.41
N GLU A 352 -0.30 -27.18 4.96
CA GLU A 352 -1.06 -28.43 4.81
C GLU A 352 -1.36 -28.79 3.34
N LEU A 353 -1.21 -27.85 2.39
CA LEU A 353 -1.49 -28.05 0.97
C LEU A 353 -0.21 -28.21 0.11
N ALA A 354 0.99 -28.11 0.71
CA ALA A 354 2.26 -28.15 -0.02
C ALA A 354 2.46 -29.45 -0.80
N ASP A 355 2.13 -30.60 -0.18
CA ASP A 355 2.35 -31.93 -0.75
C ASP A 355 1.09 -32.57 -1.33
N VAL A 356 -0.04 -31.84 -1.33
CA VAL A 356 -1.30 -32.34 -1.91
C VAL A 356 -1.17 -32.36 -3.45
N ASP A 357 -1.60 -33.48 -4.05
CA ASP A 357 -1.68 -33.64 -5.50
C ASP A 357 -3.01 -33.08 -6.03
N PHE A 358 -2.93 -31.96 -6.75
CA PHE A 358 -4.07 -31.30 -7.39
C PHE A 358 -4.36 -31.80 -8.80
N ASN A 359 -3.66 -32.84 -9.28
CA ASN A 359 -3.99 -33.47 -10.56
C ASN A 359 -5.41 -34.06 -10.54
N ALA A 360 -5.86 -34.61 -9.41
CA ALA A 360 -7.11 -35.36 -9.29
C ALA A 360 -7.24 -36.50 -10.33
N GLY A 361 -6.12 -36.91 -10.93
CA GLY A 361 -6.04 -37.81 -12.09
C GLY A 361 -6.90 -37.37 -13.27
N LEU A 362 -7.00 -36.06 -13.53
CA LEU A 362 -7.64 -35.49 -14.70
C LEU A 362 -6.65 -35.47 -15.87
N LYS A 363 -6.82 -36.43 -16.77
CA LYS A 363 -6.09 -36.50 -18.04
C LYS A 363 -6.64 -35.46 -19.01
N GLN A 364 -5.86 -35.15 -20.05
CA GLN A 364 -6.31 -34.20 -21.06
C GLN A 364 -7.43 -34.77 -21.96
N ALA A 365 -8.51 -34.01 -22.11
CA ALA A 365 -9.60 -34.28 -23.05
C ALA A 365 -9.35 -33.66 -24.43
N GLU A 366 -10.02 -34.20 -25.44
CA GLU A 366 -10.13 -33.58 -26.74
C GLU A 366 -11.50 -33.89 -27.33
N ALA A 367 -12.37 -32.89 -27.47
CA ALA A 367 -13.76 -33.11 -27.78
C ALA A 367 -14.42 -31.95 -28.52
N GLU A 368 -15.47 -32.24 -29.28
CA GLU A 368 -16.20 -31.26 -30.09
C GLU A 368 -17.60 -31.05 -29.54
N TRP A 369 -17.88 -29.85 -29.07
CA TRP A 369 -19.19 -29.46 -28.57
C TRP A 369 -20.18 -29.39 -29.73
N GLY A 370 -21.33 -30.03 -29.57
CA GLY A 370 -22.42 -30.12 -30.53
C GLY A 370 -22.13 -30.99 -31.77
N GLY A 371 -20.87 -31.23 -32.11
CA GLY A 371 -20.45 -32.03 -33.27
C GLY A 371 -21.24 -31.66 -34.52
N ARG A 372 -21.92 -32.65 -35.12
CA ARG A 372 -22.78 -32.47 -36.30
C ARG A 372 -24.25 -32.19 -35.99
N GLU A 373 -24.60 -32.04 -34.72
CA GLU A 373 -25.99 -31.97 -34.25
C GLU A 373 -26.43 -30.55 -33.92
N LYS A 374 -25.55 -29.75 -33.31
CA LYS A 374 -25.84 -28.37 -32.93
C LYS A 374 -24.61 -27.47 -33.07
N SER A 375 -24.85 -26.17 -33.17
CA SER A 375 -23.83 -25.13 -33.26
C SER A 375 -24.19 -23.94 -32.38
N LEU A 376 -23.18 -23.19 -31.96
CA LEU A 376 -23.34 -21.88 -31.32
C LEU A 376 -23.94 -20.91 -32.34
N SER A 377 -24.83 -20.03 -31.86
CA SER A 377 -25.46 -19.01 -32.70
C SER A 377 -24.48 -17.88 -33.06
N LEU A 378 -24.88 -17.05 -34.03
CA LEU A 378 -24.19 -15.80 -34.36
C LEU A 378 -24.31 -14.79 -33.20
N GLY A 379 -23.41 -13.82 -33.15
CA GLY A 379 -23.45 -12.72 -32.17
C GLY A 379 -22.86 -13.12 -30.81
N ALA A 380 -23.15 -12.33 -29.78
CA ALA A 380 -22.62 -12.58 -28.44
C ALA A 380 -23.10 -13.94 -27.90
N GLN A 381 -22.17 -14.75 -27.39
CA GLN A 381 -22.46 -16.07 -26.83
C GLN A 381 -21.78 -16.21 -25.47
N THR A 382 -22.36 -17.05 -24.62
CA THR A 382 -21.81 -17.43 -23.33
C THR A 382 -21.74 -18.95 -23.26
N ILE A 383 -20.59 -19.48 -22.86
CA ILE A 383 -20.33 -20.91 -22.73
C ILE A 383 -19.93 -21.18 -21.29
N ASP A 384 -20.79 -21.86 -20.55
CA ASP A 384 -20.43 -22.44 -19.26
C ASP A 384 -19.68 -23.74 -19.50
N ILE A 385 -18.35 -23.66 -19.54
CA ILE A 385 -17.51 -24.81 -19.87
C ILE A 385 -17.66 -25.94 -18.85
N GLN A 386 -17.87 -25.62 -17.58
CA GLN A 386 -18.04 -26.63 -16.53
C GLN A 386 -19.35 -27.39 -16.70
N ALA A 387 -20.43 -26.67 -17.02
CA ALA A 387 -21.71 -27.30 -17.36
C ALA A 387 -21.58 -28.24 -18.57
N THR A 388 -20.77 -27.88 -19.57
CA THR A 388 -20.55 -28.78 -20.72
C THR A 388 -19.79 -30.05 -20.34
N PHE A 389 -18.87 -29.99 -19.37
CA PHE A 389 -18.17 -31.17 -18.87
C PHE A 389 -19.11 -32.08 -18.08
N THR A 390 -20.00 -31.51 -17.28
CA THR A 390 -21.03 -32.24 -16.53
C THR A 390 -22.02 -32.93 -17.46
N ASN A 391 -22.42 -32.26 -18.54
CA ASN A 391 -23.41 -32.76 -19.50
C ASN A 391 -22.79 -33.41 -20.74
N TYR A 392 -21.55 -33.92 -20.63
CA TYR A 392 -20.71 -34.25 -21.78
C TYR A 392 -21.34 -35.25 -22.75
N GLU A 393 -22.16 -36.19 -22.27
CA GLU A 393 -22.82 -37.17 -23.15
C GLU A 393 -23.73 -36.51 -24.20
N SER A 394 -24.32 -35.35 -23.85
CA SER A 394 -25.22 -34.59 -24.73
C SER A 394 -24.55 -33.37 -25.38
N ASP A 395 -23.50 -32.85 -24.75
CA ASP A 395 -22.79 -31.66 -25.22
C ASP A 395 -21.62 -32.01 -26.13
N TYR A 396 -20.88 -33.09 -25.86
CA TYR A 396 -19.73 -33.53 -26.63
C TYR A 396 -20.03 -34.81 -27.41
N THR A 397 -20.67 -34.66 -28.57
CA THR A 397 -21.09 -35.79 -29.43
C THR A 397 -19.92 -36.44 -30.18
N ILE A 398 -18.74 -35.80 -30.18
CA ILE A 398 -17.49 -36.34 -30.71
C ILE A 398 -16.39 -36.18 -29.66
N ILE A 399 -15.86 -37.29 -29.16
CA ILE A 399 -14.71 -37.34 -28.25
C ILE A 399 -13.57 -38.08 -28.96
N HIS A 400 -12.41 -37.43 -29.04
CA HIS A 400 -11.27 -37.94 -29.81
C HIS A 400 -10.42 -38.90 -28.99
N SER A 401 -9.88 -39.92 -29.65
CA SER A 401 -8.84 -40.81 -29.11
C SER A 401 -9.19 -41.53 -27.80
N GLY A 402 -10.48 -41.81 -27.53
CA GLY A 402 -10.90 -42.50 -26.30
C GLY A 402 -10.56 -41.72 -25.03
N LYS A 403 -10.60 -40.38 -25.09
CA LYS A 403 -10.30 -39.48 -23.96
C LYS A 403 -11.55 -39.15 -23.14
N ASP A 404 -12.52 -40.06 -23.07
CA ASP A 404 -13.75 -39.93 -22.27
C ASP A 404 -13.49 -40.02 -20.75
N ASP A 405 -12.36 -40.62 -20.35
CA ASP A 405 -11.87 -40.69 -18.96
C ASP A 405 -11.97 -39.34 -18.22
N PHE A 406 -11.64 -38.22 -18.87
CA PHE A 406 -11.72 -36.89 -18.25
C PHE A 406 -13.15 -36.56 -17.83
N PHE A 407 -14.10 -36.72 -18.74
CA PHE A 407 -15.48 -36.34 -18.52
C PHE A 407 -16.18 -37.28 -17.52
N ALA A 408 -15.93 -38.59 -17.65
CA ALA A 408 -16.44 -39.58 -16.71
C ALA A 408 -15.97 -39.30 -15.27
N LYS A 409 -14.80 -38.68 -15.11
CA LYS A 409 -14.23 -38.35 -13.81
C LYS A 409 -14.66 -36.99 -13.27
N TRP A 410 -15.10 -36.07 -14.13
CA TRP A 410 -15.41 -34.68 -13.79
C TRP A 410 -16.33 -34.53 -12.56
N SER A 411 -17.46 -35.24 -12.53
CA SER A 411 -18.43 -35.19 -11.43
C SER A 411 -17.95 -35.83 -10.12
N SER A 412 -16.85 -36.60 -10.18
CA SER A 412 -16.26 -37.31 -9.05
C SER A 412 -14.94 -36.69 -8.55
N ILE A 413 -14.55 -35.54 -9.09
CA ILE A 413 -13.35 -34.83 -8.63
C ILE A 413 -13.50 -34.53 -7.14
N ALA A 414 -12.54 -35.02 -6.36
CA ALA A 414 -12.35 -34.68 -4.97
C ALA A 414 -10.85 -34.67 -4.68
N ILE A 415 -10.33 -33.54 -4.24
CA ILE A 415 -8.96 -33.33 -3.80
C ILE A 415 -9.01 -33.18 -2.29
N SER A 416 -8.34 -34.06 -1.57
CA SER A 416 -8.33 -34.13 -0.11
C SER A 416 -6.90 -34.05 0.43
N THR A 417 -6.76 -33.64 1.68
CA THR A 417 -5.55 -33.92 2.48
C THR A 417 -5.74 -35.26 3.22
N PRO A 418 -4.72 -35.81 3.89
CA PRO A 418 -4.90 -36.97 4.77
C PRO A 418 -5.88 -36.74 5.94
N ASN A 419 -6.13 -35.48 6.32
CA ASN A 419 -6.89 -35.12 7.52
C ASN A 419 -8.22 -34.42 7.22
N GLU A 420 -8.43 -33.95 5.99
CA GLU A 420 -9.57 -33.14 5.59
C GLU A 420 -9.97 -33.52 4.16
N ASP A 421 -11.24 -33.84 3.99
CA ASP A 421 -11.81 -34.17 2.69
C ASP A 421 -12.19 -32.91 1.90
N ASN A 422 -12.21 -33.02 0.58
CA ASN A 422 -12.86 -32.04 -0.31
C ASN A 422 -12.30 -30.61 -0.23
N ILE A 423 -10.97 -30.44 -0.21
CA ILE A 423 -10.32 -29.14 -0.38
C ILE A 423 -10.84 -28.45 -1.63
N ILE A 424 -10.88 -29.20 -2.73
CA ILE A 424 -11.58 -28.85 -3.97
C ILE A 424 -12.34 -30.08 -4.42
N TYR A 425 -13.59 -29.91 -4.81
CA TYR A 425 -14.40 -31.00 -5.35
C TYR A 425 -15.37 -30.49 -6.40
N CYS A 426 -15.92 -31.39 -7.22
CA CYS A 426 -17.04 -31.08 -8.10
C CYS A 426 -18.35 -31.27 -7.32
N ASP A 427 -19.19 -30.24 -7.24
CA ASP A 427 -20.51 -30.31 -6.55
C ASP A 427 -21.59 -31.05 -7.34
N GLY A 428 -21.19 -31.76 -8.40
CA GLY A 428 -22.05 -32.35 -9.42
C GLY A 428 -22.30 -31.44 -10.61
N THR A 429 -21.90 -30.16 -10.55
CA THR A 429 -22.04 -29.22 -11.68
C THR A 429 -20.74 -28.48 -12.00
N LYS A 430 -19.99 -28.07 -10.98
CA LYS A 430 -18.79 -27.24 -11.10
C LYS A 430 -17.80 -27.52 -9.97
N LEU A 431 -16.56 -27.08 -10.15
CA LEU A 431 -15.56 -27.08 -9.09
C LEU A 431 -15.91 -26.04 -8.02
N VAL A 432 -15.82 -26.45 -6.77
CA VAL A 432 -16.03 -25.61 -5.58
C VAL A 432 -14.95 -25.89 -4.54
N LEU A 433 -14.76 -24.92 -3.65
CA LEU A 433 -13.89 -25.04 -2.48
C LEU A 433 -14.67 -25.67 -1.32
N GLY A 434 -14.08 -26.66 -0.65
CA GLY A 434 -14.53 -27.02 0.70
C GLY A 434 -14.01 -26.04 1.74
N ASP A 435 -14.36 -26.27 3.01
CA ASP A 435 -14.11 -25.33 4.11
C ASP A 435 -12.62 -24.98 4.24
N LEU A 436 -11.74 -26.00 4.31
CA LEU A 436 -10.30 -25.75 4.42
C LEU A 436 -9.74 -25.06 3.17
N GLY A 437 -10.21 -25.44 1.97
CA GLY A 437 -9.84 -24.74 0.73
C GLY A 437 -10.25 -23.26 0.76
N ALA A 438 -11.44 -22.95 1.25
CA ALA A 438 -11.92 -21.58 1.39
C ALA A 438 -11.09 -20.78 2.42
N GLU A 439 -10.72 -21.38 3.55
CA GLU A 439 -9.86 -20.73 4.56
C GLU A 439 -8.49 -20.36 3.96
N TYR A 440 -7.88 -21.28 3.21
CA TYR A 440 -6.61 -21.05 2.52
C TYR A 440 -6.71 -20.04 1.37
N ALA A 441 -7.89 -19.91 0.76
CA ALA A 441 -8.14 -18.98 -0.35
C ALA A 441 -8.58 -17.58 0.08
N ALA A 442 -8.81 -17.32 1.37
CA ALA A 442 -9.49 -16.11 1.86
C ALA A 442 -8.90 -14.76 1.38
N LYS A 443 -7.59 -14.71 1.08
CA LYS A 443 -6.88 -13.53 0.55
C LYS A 443 -6.30 -13.75 -0.86
N SER A 444 -6.74 -14.80 -1.54
CA SER A 444 -6.22 -15.27 -2.82
C SER A 444 -7.34 -15.34 -3.85
N ARG A 445 -7.02 -15.63 -5.13
CA ARG A 445 -8.06 -15.89 -6.15
C ARG A 445 -8.91 -17.13 -5.86
N GLY A 446 -8.39 -18.10 -5.10
CA GLY A 446 -9.04 -19.41 -4.94
C GLY A 446 -8.95 -20.20 -6.24
N ILE A 447 -10.03 -20.88 -6.63
CA ILE A 447 -10.11 -21.53 -7.94
C ILE A 447 -10.16 -20.44 -9.01
N TYR A 448 -9.27 -20.51 -9.98
CA TYR A 448 -9.27 -19.60 -11.12
C TYR A 448 -9.17 -20.35 -12.44
N TRP A 449 -9.76 -19.76 -13.48
CA TRP A 449 -9.89 -20.33 -14.82
C TRP A 449 -9.16 -19.48 -15.85
N PHE A 450 -8.58 -20.14 -16.85
CA PHE A 450 -7.87 -19.49 -17.95
C PHE A 450 -7.96 -20.32 -19.22
N TYR A 451 -7.58 -19.74 -20.37
CA TYR A 451 -7.41 -20.48 -21.61
C TYR A 451 -6.08 -20.18 -22.27
N ARG A 452 -5.44 -21.19 -22.88
CA ARG A 452 -4.13 -21.06 -23.51
C ARG A 452 -4.02 -21.54 -24.95
N GLY A 453 -4.83 -22.51 -25.36
CA GLY A 453 -4.89 -22.90 -26.78
C GLY A 453 -5.98 -22.09 -27.47
N PHE A 454 -5.69 -21.43 -28.58
CA PHE A 454 -6.70 -20.72 -29.38
C PHE A 454 -6.47 -20.97 -30.86
N ALA A 455 -7.45 -21.49 -31.56
CA ALA A 455 -7.37 -21.66 -33.01
C ALA A 455 -8.72 -21.49 -33.71
N ILE A 456 -8.70 -21.01 -34.95
CA ILE A 456 -9.89 -20.89 -35.81
C ILE A 456 -9.94 -22.07 -36.78
N TYR A 457 -11.13 -22.60 -36.99
CA TYR A 457 -11.42 -23.75 -37.84
C TYR A 457 -12.52 -23.43 -38.83
N VAL A 458 -12.42 -24.01 -40.03
CA VAL A 458 -13.49 -23.97 -41.02
C VAL A 458 -14.54 -25.01 -40.64
N PRO A 459 -15.80 -24.63 -40.37
CA PRO A 459 -16.88 -25.59 -40.20
C PRO A 459 -17.06 -26.47 -41.45
N GLU A 460 -17.29 -27.78 -41.30
CA GLU A 460 -17.53 -28.66 -42.47
C GLU A 460 -18.68 -28.15 -43.36
N THR A 461 -19.73 -27.59 -42.76
CA THR A 461 -20.88 -27.06 -43.51
C THR A 461 -20.59 -25.81 -44.35
N LEU A 462 -19.48 -25.10 -44.10
CA LEU A 462 -19.06 -23.98 -44.95
C LEU A 462 -18.15 -24.43 -46.09
N ALA A 463 -17.63 -25.66 -46.05
CA ALA A 463 -16.70 -26.21 -47.03
C ALA A 463 -17.44 -26.89 -48.21
N VAL A 464 -18.20 -26.09 -48.96
CA VAL A 464 -19.14 -26.57 -49.98
C VAL A 464 -18.52 -26.91 -51.34
N GLU A 465 -17.28 -26.50 -51.60
CA GLU A 465 -16.59 -26.76 -52.87
C GLU A 465 -15.67 -27.98 -52.75
N ASP A 466 -16.20 -29.18 -53.03
CA ASP A 466 -15.44 -30.45 -52.92
C ASP A 466 -14.80 -30.63 -51.53
N GLY A 467 -15.57 -30.32 -50.48
CA GLY A 467 -15.10 -30.39 -49.09
C GLY A 467 -14.15 -29.26 -48.69
N LYS A 468 -14.07 -28.19 -49.48
CA LYS A 468 -13.21 -27.03 -49.23
C LYS A 468 -13.98 -25.73 -49.12
N TYR A 469 -13.46 -24.83 -48.30
CA TYR A 469 -13.81 -23.42 -48.24
C TYR A 469 -12.73 -22.61 -48.97
N ILE A 470 -13.15 -21.71 -49.86
CA ILE A 470 -12.23 -20.79 -50.56
C ILE A 470 -12.30 -19.44 -49.87
N GLY A 471 -11.18 -19.04 -49.26
CA GLY A 471 -11.06 -17.73 -48.62
C GLY A 471 -11.09 -16.59 -49.64
N THR A 472 -11.35 -15.37 -49.16
CA THR A 472 -11.32 -14.15 -50.01
C THR A 472 -9.95 -13.88 -50.62
N ASN A 473 -8.88 -14.45 -50.06
CA ASN A 473 -7.52 -14.44 -50.59
C ASN A 473 -7.24 -15.54 -51.64
N GLY A 474 -8.24 -16.37 -51.98
CA GLY A 474 -8.12 -17.50 -52.92
C GLY A 474 -7.47 -18.76 -52.34
N LYS A 475 -7.04 -18.76 -51.08
CA LYS A 475 -6.53 -19.98 -50.41
C LYS A 475 -7.68 -20.95 -50.14
N SER A 476 -7.38 -22.23 -50.23
CA SER A 476 -8.34 -23.32 -50.03
C SER A 476 -8.08 -24.02 -48.70
N TYR A 477 -9.15 -24.22 -47.92
CA TYR A 477 -9.11 -24.81 -46.58
C TYR A 477 -10.08 -25.99 -46.52
N ALA A 478 -9.66 -27.12 -45.96
CA ALA A 478 -10.54 -28.26 -45.79
C ALA A 478 -11.57 -28.02 -44.68
N GLY A 479 -12.79 -28.53 -44.86
CA GLY A 479 -13.80 -28.53 -43.80
C GLY A 479 -13.35 -29.33 -42.58
N GLY A 480 -13.58 -28.78 -41.39
CA GLY A 480 -13.12 -29.35 -40.12
C GLY A 480 -11.65 -29.13 -39.81
N GLU A 481 -10.91 -28.37 -40.63
CA GLU A 481 -9.48 -28.10 -40.45
C GLU A 481 -9.20 -26.63 -40.12
N GLY A 482 -7.97 -26.35 -39.69
CA GLY A 482 -7.53 -25.02 -39.22
C GLY A 482 -7.56 -23.95 -40.31
N TYR A 483 -7.79 -22.69 -39.89
CA TYR A 483 -7.92 -21.52 -40.75
C TYR A 483 -6.77 -20.51 -40.52
N ASP A 484 -5.51 -20.97 -40.57
CA ASP A 484 -4.26 -20.19 -40.42
C ASP A 484 -4.08 -19.39 -39.10
N TYR A 485 -5.07 -19.41 -38.21
CA TYR A 485 -5.01 -18.89 -36.85
C TYR A 485 -4.88 -20.06 -35.89
N ASP A 486 -3.65 -20.41 -35.50
CA ASP A 486 -3.36 -21.33 -34.39
C ASP A 486 -2.34 -20.69 -33.47
N LEU A 487 -2.77 -20.37 -32.25
CA LEU A 487 -2.03 -19.57 -31.26
C LEU A 487 -2.01 -20.32 -29.92
N TRP A 488 -0.83 -20.34 -29.30
CA TRP A 488 -0.61 -20.86 -27.96
C TRP A 488 -0.16 -19.73 -27.05
N LEU A 489 -1.00 -19.38 -26.08
CA LEU A 489 -0.80 -18.34 -25.09
C LEU A 489 -0.04 -18.95 -23.90
N GLY A 490 1.29 -18.97 -23.97
CA GLY A 490 2.17 -19.34 -22.87
C GLY A 490 1.87 -20.66 -22.14
N SER A 491 2.44 -20.80 -20.95
CA SER A 491 2.28 -21.90 -19.98
C SER A 491 1.43 -21.48 -18.78
N TYR A 492 1.03 -22.44 -17.95
CA TYR A 492 0.34 -22.18 -16.69
C TYR A 492 1.11 -21.19 -15.78
N SER A 493 2.43 -21.37 -15.67
CA SER A 493 3.29 -20.50 -14.85
C SER A 493 3.37 -19.08 -15.39
N GLU A 494 3.33 -18.89 -16.71
CA GLU A 494 3.31 -17.55 -17.31
C GLU A 494 1.99 -16.84 -17.07
N TYR A 495 0.85 -17.55 -17.13
CA TYR A 495 -0.44 -16.98 -16.76
C TYR A 495 -0.47 -16.48 -15.32
N ILE A 496 0.04 -17.29 -14.37
CA ILE A 496 0.06 -16.91 -12.95
C ILE A 496 0.86 -15.62 -12.73
N ASN A 497 2.03 -15.53 -13.36
CA ASN A 497 2.96 -14.43 -13.14
C ASN A 497 2.55 -13.15 -13.88
N ASN A 498 1.79 -13.26 -14.97
CA ASN A 498 1.38 -12.11 -15.77
C ASN A 498 0.03 -12.35 -16.47
N PRO A 499 -1.09 -12.37 -15.72
CA PRO A 499 -2.41 -12.61 -16.31
C PRO A 499 -2.88 -11.45 -17.20
N THR A 500 -2.39 -10.23 -16.96
CA THR A 500 -2.85 -9.01 -17.64
C THR A 500 -2.50 -8.95 -19.12
N THR A 501 -1.30 -9.37 -19.52
CA THR A 501 -0.86 -9.33 -20.93
C THR A 501 -0.90 -10.72 -21.58
N PHE A 502 -1.36 -11.74 -20.84
CA PHE A 502 -1.39 -13.13 -21.31
C PHE A 502 -2.24 -13.31 -22.57
N TYR A 503 -3.32 -12.52 -22.68
CA TYR A 503 -4.29 -12.60 -23.78
C TYR A 503 -4.00 -11.62 -24.94
N ASP A 504 -2.93 -10.82 -24.87
CA ASP A 504 -2.58 -9.85 -25.93
C ASP A 504 -2.54 -10.46 -27.33
N PRO A 505 -1.95 -11.67 -27.56
CA PRO A 505 -1.88 -12.27 -28.90
C PRO A 505 -3.23 -12.60 -29.53
N VAL A 506 -4.30 -12.70 -28.72
CA VAL A 506 -5.67 -13.02 -29.18
C VAL A 506 -6.67 -11.92 -28.88
N SER A 507 -6.22 -10.77 -28.40
CA SER A 507 -7.08 -9.66 -27.97
C SER A 507 -8.05 -9.17 -29.06
N SER A 508 -7.66 -9.25 -30.34
CA SER A 508 -8.50 -8.89 -31.49
C SER A 508 -9.75 -9.76 -31.64
N TRP A 509 -9.72 -10.99 -31.13
CA TRP A 509 -10.88 -11.88 -31.13
C TRP A 509 -11.86 -11.54 -30.01
N ASN A 510 -11.41 -10.81 -28.97
CA ASN A 510 -12.20 -10.37 -27.82
C ASN A 510 -12.96 -11.52 -27.12
N PHE A 511 -12.36 -12.71 -27.11
CA PHE A 511 -12.82 -13.83 -26.27
C PHE A 511 -12.37 -13.56 -24.84
N LYS A 512 -13.25 -13.85 -23.89
CA LYS A 512 -12.96 -13.67 -22.46
C LYS A 512 -13.31 -14.93 -21.72
N ILE A 513 -12.57 -15.22 -20.67
CA ILE A 513 -12.95 -16.22 -19.67
C ILE A 513 -13.07 -15.50 -18.33
N ASP A 514 -14.18 -15.72 -17.65
CA ASP A 514 -14.35 -15.26 -16.28
C ASP A 514 -13.49 -16.14 -15.37
N GLU A 515 -12.52 -15.54 -14.68
CA GLU A 515 -11.55 -16.29 -13.88
C GLU A 515 -12.23 -17.07 -12.76
N GLN A 516 -13.34 -16.62 -12.19
CA GLN A 516 -13.96 -17.30 -11.04
C GLN A 516 -14.87 -18.45 -11.45
N THR A 517 -15.54 -18.32 -12.59
CA THR A 517 -16.60 -19.23 -13.02
C THR A 517 -16.20 -20.12 -14.19
N GLY A 518 -15.12 -19.78 -14.91
CA GLY A 518 -14.72 -20.47 -16.14
C GLY A 518 -15.65 -20.21 -17.32
N VAL A 519 -16.61 -19.29 -17.19
CA VAL A 519 -17.56 -18.95 -18.25
C VAL A 519 -16.83 -18.20 -19.37
N ILE A 520 -16.94 -18.69 -20.59
CA ILE A 520 -16.33 -18.08 -21.77
C ILE A 520 -17.37 -17.19 -22.45
N THR A 521 -16.97 -15.97 -22.80
CA THR A 521 -17.82 -15.01 -23.52
C THR A 521 -17.22 -14.68 -24.89
N LEU A 522 -18.08 -14.73 -25.90
CA LEU A 522 -17.78 -14.37 -27.28
C LEU A 522 -18.40 -13.01 -27.61
N PRO A 523 -17.77 -12.18 -28.46
CA PRO A 523 -18.26 -10.85 -28.75
C PRO A 523 -19.48 -10.87 -29.68
N GLU A 524 -20.23 -9.75 -29.72
CA GLU A 524 -21.31 -9.50 -30.70
C GLU A 524 -20.86 -9.63 -32.16
N THR A 525 -19.56 -9.49 -32.42
CA THR A 525 -18.96 -9.62 -33.76
C THR A 525 -18.68 -11.08 -34.13
N TYR A 526 -19.03 -12.07 -33.31
CA TYR A 526 -18.83 -13.48 -33.64
C TYR A 526 -19.75 -13.92 -34.78
N THR A 527 -19.16 -14.41 -35.87
CA THR A 527 -19.86 -14.75 -37.13
C THR A 527 -20.08 -16.25 -37.32
N GLY A 528 -20.05 -17.05 -36.25
CA GLY A 528 -20.39 -18.48 -36.31
C GLY A 528 -19.29 -19.42 -36.83
N TYR A 529 -18.06 -18.92 -37.03
CA TYR A 529 -16.91 -19.74 -37.43
C TYR A 529 -16.53 -20.78 -36.36
N GLY A 530 -15.87 -21.87 -36.77
CA GLY A 530 -15.37 -22.89 -35.86
C GLY A 530 -14.17 -22.40 -35.06
N PHE A 531 -14.03 -22.82 -33.81
CA PHE A 531 -12.84 -22.52 -33.01
C PHE A 531 -12.49 -23.64 -32.04
N ARG A 532 -11.23 -23.64 -31.60
CA ARG A 532 -10.68 -24.52 -30.57
C ARG A 532 -10.17 -23.67 -29.43
N ILE A 533 -10.55 -24.03 -28.20
CA ILE A 533 -10.02 -23.41 -26.99
C ILE A 533 -9.43 -24.46 -26.05
N GLY A 534 -8.24 -24.18 -25.50
CA GLY A 534 -7.59 -25.01 -24.49
C GLY A 534 -7.80 -24.42 -23.10
N VAL A 535 -8.71 -24.99 -22.32
CA VAL A 535 -9.16 -24.43 -21.02
C VAL A 535 -8.47 -25.13 -19.86
N GLY A 536 -7.99 -24.37 -18.88
CA GLY A 536 -7.38 -24.88 -17.65
C GLY A 536 -7.91 -24.17 -16.42
N ALA A 537 -7.63 -24.76 -15.26
CA ALA A 537 -7.88 -24.13 -13.96
C ALA A 537 -6.68 -24.30 -13.03
N GLY A 538 -6.56 -23.38 -12.08
CA GLY A 538 -5.60 -23.44 -10.99
C GLY A 538 -6.27 -23.11 -9.66
N TYR A 539 -5.49 -23.27 -8.61
CA TYR A 539 -5.85 -22.94 -7.26
C TYR A 539 -4.76 -22.06 -6.65
N GLU A 540 -5.07 -20.80 -6.43
CA GLU A 540 -4.21 -19.87 -5.71
C GLU A 540 -4.66 -19.79 -4.27
N TYR A 541 -3.73 -20.09 -3.36
CA TYR A 541 -3.97 -20.11 -1.93
C TYR A 541 -2.89 -19.33 -1.19
N ALA A 542 -3.06 -19.17 0.12
CA ALA A 542 -2.24 -18.28 0.95
C ALA A 542 -0.73 -18.44 0.71
N TYR A 543 -0.22 -19.67 0.64
CA TYR A 543 1.22 -19.95 0.58
C TYR A 543 1.74 -20.37 -0.80
N GLY A 544 0.87 -20.54 -1.79
CA GLY A 544 1.30 -21.06 -3.09
C GLY A 544 0.23 -21.05 -4.18
N VAL A 545 0.57 -21.69 -5.31
CA VAL A 545 -0.30 -21.90 -6.46
C VAL A 545 -0.21 -23.35 -6.91
N LYS A 546 -1.33 -23.96 -7.27
CA LYS A 546 -1.42 -25.36 -7.71
C LYS A 546 -2.25 -25.45 -8.97
N LYS A 547 -1.70 -26.11 -9.99
CA LYS A 547 -2.45 -26.43 -11.19
C LYS A 547 -3.47 -27.52 -10.87
N ILE A 548 -4.69 -27.39 -11.40
CA ILE A 548 -5.69 -28.46 -11.32
C ILE A 548 -5.60 -29.29 -12.59
N GLY A 549 -5.38 -30.59 -12.45
CA GLY A 549 -5.16 -31.52 -13.58
C GLY A 549 -3.69 -31.76 -13.94
N GLU A 550 -3.46 -32.79 -14.76
CA GLU A 550 -2.10 -33.27 -15.12
C GLU A 550 -1.32 -32.24 -15.95
N ALA A 551 -1.99 -31.57 -16.87
CA ALA A 551 -1.40 -30.67 -17.86
C ALA A 551 -1.85 -29.22 -17.66
N ASP A 552 -1.20 -28.29 -18.36
CA ASP A 552 -1.48 -26.84 -18.33
C ASP A 552 -2.90 -26.45 -18.76
N GLN A 553 -3.67 -27.40 -19.27
CA GLN A 553 -5.08 -27.27 -19.60
C GLN A 553 -5.73 -28.65 -19.48
N PHE A 554 -7.03 -28.66 -19.15
CA PHE A 554 -7.86 -29.86 -19.10
C PHE A 554 -8.02 -30.54 -20.46
N GLY A 555 -7.86 -29.81 -21.55
CA GLY A 555 -8.03 -30.38 -22.86
C GLY A 555 -8.13 -29.34 -23.96
N LEU A 556 -8.50 -29.81 -25.15
CA LEU A 556 -8.82 -28.98 -26.32
C LEU A 556 -10.28 -29.19 -26.69
N PHE A 557 -11.06 -28.12 -26.64
CA PHE A 557 -12.49 -28.15 -26.87
C PHE A 557 -12.81 -27.38 -28.13
N PHE A 558 -13.49 -28.03 -29.06
CA PHE A 558 -13.86 -27.47 -30.36
C PHE A 558 -15.33 -27.07 -30.36
N PHE A 559 -15.63 -25.94 -30.96
CA PHE A 559 -16.98 -25.43 -31.14
C PHE A 559 -17.18 -25.10 -32.63
N ASN A 560 -18.38 -25.38 -33.15
CA ASN A 560 -18.76 -25.15 -34.55
C ASN A 560 -17.80 -25.77 -35.58
N ARG A 561 -17.00 -26.79 -35.21
CA ARG A 561 -16.02 -27.40 -36.13
C ARG A 561 -16.67 -28.20 -37.25
N ARG A 562 -17.83 -28.82 -36.98
CA ARG A 562 -18.55 -29.62 -37.99
C ARG A 562 -19.75 -28.87 -38.54
N LEU A 563 -20.51 -28.19 -37.68
CA LEU A 563 -21.73 -27.47 -38.03
C LEU A 563 -21.61 -25.98 -37.70
N ALA A 564 -22.03 -25.13 -38.64
CA ALA A 564 -22.16 -23.69 -38.45
C ALA A 564 -23.64 -23.28 -38.43
N PRO A 565 -24.02 -22.20 -37.72
CA PRO A 565 -25.36 -21.64 -37.80
C PRO A 565 -25.63 -21.03 -39.18
N GLU A 566 -26.90 -20.88 -39.53
CA GLU A 566 -27.29 -20.22 -40.78
C GLU A 566 -26.72 -18.79 -40.84
N GLY A 567 -26.18 -18.40 -41.99
CA GLY A 567 -25.55 -17.08 -42.18
C GLY A 567 -24.13 -16.96 -41.62
N ALA A 568 -23.53 -18.04 -41.12
CA ALA A 568 -22.15 -18.01 -40.65
C ALA A 568 -21.15 -17.65 -41.75
N THR A 569 -20.11 -16.91 -41.38
CA THR A 569 -19.01 -16.51 -42.27
C THR A 569 -17.67 -16.68 -41.57
N MET A 570 -16.63 -17.02 -42.34
CA MET A 570 -15.26 -17.02 -41.83
C MET A 570 -14.74 -15.59 -41.65
N PRO A 571 -13.89 -15.34 -40.65
CA PRO A 571 -13.17 -14.07 -40.54
C PRO A 571 -12.27 -13.86 -41.77
N ALA A 572 -11.76 -12.64 -41.93
CA ALA A 572 -10.75 -12.38 -42.96
C ALA A 572 -9.57 -13.35 -42.76
N PRO A 573 -9.03 -13.96 -43.83
CA PRO A 573 -7.89 -14.85 -43.71
C PRO A 573 -6.64 -14.06 -43.31
N LYS A 574 -5.70 -14.74 -42.66
CA LYS A 574 -4.37 -14.17 -42.38
C LYS A 574 -3.65 -13.91 -43.70
N GLU A 575 -3.12 -12.70 -43.86
CA GLU A 575 -2.31 -12.30 -45.03
C GLU A 575 -1.13 -13.26 -45.23
#